data_AF-F2TC10-F1
#
_entry.id   AF-F2TC10-F1
#
_cell.length_a   1.000
_cell.length_b   1.000
_cell.length_c   1.000
_cell.angle_alpha   90.00
_cell.angle_beta   90.00
_cell.angle_gamma   90.00
#
_symmetry.space_group_name_H-M   'P 1'
#
loop_
_entity.id
_entity.type
_entity.pdbx_description
1 polymer ?
#
loop_
_entity_poly.entity_id
_entity_poly.type
_entity_poly.pdbx_seq_one_letter_code
_entity_poly.pdbx_strand_id
1 'polypeptide(L)'
;MASDNALEFEVVTPKVNLITANEYQNTDLFWAIRGGGGGTFGVIASVTATVKELHAALPELSDNGAAGYYFISPQSPSLSDIGSISTITVAFMFADQEDQAAVEHLLQPLAAAIEKLNNATISTFTLVSPNNQQFTIGSCLISRDFLVSSDGLAKLSEALSRIESLSGSVLTGHLVGGGQVVKNAGKVDSALNLAWRKALTHITFSYSWPSSTPFHDQQKVYENITNVGVPIFRALEPGQMGAYLNKADSHKSDFQQSFWCENYKWLYVIKKRWDSTRLFISCQGVGSEDWDDGGLCQVC
;
A
#
# COMPACT_ATOMS: atom_id res chain seq x y z
N MET A 1 -28.55 20.46 -7.36
CA MET A 1 -27.35 19.74 -6.87
C MET A 1 -27.80 18.55 -6.02
N ALA A 2 -26.95 17.56 -5.76
CA ALA A 2 -27.34 16.36 -4.98
C ALA A 2 -27.91 16.71 -3.58
N SER A 3 -27.41 17.80 -2.98
CA SER A 3 -27.94 18.41 -1.75
C SER A 3 -29.41 18.82 -1.83
N ASP A 4 -29.90 19.18 -3.02
CA ASP A 4 -31.22 19.79 -3.18
C ASP A 4 -32.34 18.73 -3.28
N ASN A 5 -31.97 17.46 -3.50
CA ASN A 5 -32.91 16.34 -3.65
C ASN A 5 -33.08 15.49 -2.39
N ALA A 6 -32.33 15.76 -1.32
CA ALA A 6 -32.45 15.02 -0.07
C ALA A 6 -33.71 15.45 0.70
N LEU A 7 -34.54 14.47 1.07
CA LEU A 7 -35.83 14.69 1.76
C LEU A 7 -35.73 14.50 3.28
N GLU A 8 -34.82 13.64 3.73
CA GLU A 8 -34.64 13.31 5.15
C GLU A 8 -33.26 12.68 5.37
N PHE A 9 -32.70 12.86 6.58
CA PHE A 9 -31.55 12.15 7.08
C PHE A 9 -31.79 11.63 8.49
N GLU A 10 -31.36 10.40 8.77
CA GLU A 10 -31.14 9.93 10.13
C GLU A 10 -29.71 10.28 10.56
N VAL A 11 -29.55 10.94 11.70
CA VAL A 11 -28.27 11.49 12.17
C VAL A 11 -28.01 11.07 13.62
N VAL A 12 -26.83 10.50 13.89
CA VAL A 12 -26.34 10.26 15.24
C VAL A 12 -25.57 11.49 15.71
N THR A 13 -26.06 12.11 16.77
CA THR A 13 -25.46 13.29 17.40
C THR A 13 -24.25 12.92 18.27
N PRO A 14 -23.39 13.90 18.65
CA PRO A 14 -22.29 13.66 19.60
C PRO A 14 -22.72 13.11 20.97
N LYS A 15 -24.00 13.25 21.32
CA LYS A 15 -24.60 12.68 22.54
C LYS A 15 -25.16 11.27 22.33
N VAL A 16 -24.87 10.63 21.19
CA VAL A 16 -25.28 9.26 20.83
C VAL A 16 -26.80 9.10 20.69
N ASN A 17 -27.51 10.19 20.41
CA ASN A 17 -28.93 10.12 20.07
C ASN A 17 -29.10 10.02 18.56
N LEU A 18 -29.91 9.05 18.11
CA LEU A 18 -30.40 8.98 16.73
C LEU A 18 -31.57 9.94 16.57
N ILE A 19 -31.45 10.91 15.67
CA ILE A 19 -32.47 11.91 15.38
C ILE A 19 -32.74 12.00 13.89
N THR A 20 -33.98 12.35 13.53
CA THR A 20 -34.40 12.60 12.15
C THR A 20 -34.28 14.07 11.82
N ALA A 21 -33.62 14.41 10.71
CA ALA A 21 -33.50 15.76 10.17
C ALA A 21 -34.18 15.83 8.79
N ASN A 22 -35.27 16.60 8.69
CA ASN A 22 -36.06 16.81 7.47
C ASN A 22 -36.69 18.22 7.48
N GLU A 23 -37.61 18.52 6.56
CA GLU A 23 -38.30 19.82 6.50
C GLU A 23 -39.25 20.12 7.68
N TYR A 24 -39.51 19.14 8.53
CA TYR A 24 -40.47 19.21 9.64
C TYR A 24 -39.82 19.06 11.02
N GLN A 25 -38.62 18.46 11.10
CA GLN A 25 -37.93 18.12 12.35
C GLN A 25 -36.43 18.35 12.22
N ASN A 26 -35.80 18.97 13.23
CA ASN A 26 -34.37 19.34 13.23
C ASN A 26 -33.97 20.05 11.92
N THR A 27 -34.77 21.04 11.52
CA THR A 27 -34.74 21.71 10.21
C THR A 27 -33.46 22.52 9.98
N ASP A 28 -32.86 23.02 11.06
CA ASP A 28 -31.56 23.68 11.09
C ASP A 28 -30.42 22.71 10.74
N LEU A 29 -30.44 21.51 11.33
CA LEU A 29 -29.50 20.44 11.01
C LEU A 29 -29.71 19.94 9.58
N PHE A 30 -30.96 19.78 9.14
CA PHE A 30 -31.32 19.39 7.78
C PHE A 30 -30.80 20.39 6.73
N TRP A 31 -30.89 21.69 7.02
CA TRP A 31 -30.32 22.74 6.18
C TRP A 31 -28.79 22.66 6.15
N ALA A 32 -28.14 22.50 7.31
CA ALA A 32 -26.69 22.46 7.42
C ALA A 32 -26.05 21.26 6.67
N ILE A 33 -26.67 20.08 6.72
CA ILE A 33 -26.15 18.88 6.04
C ILE A 33 -26.43 18.87 4.53
N ARG A 34 -27.38 19.69 4.04
CA ARG A 34 -27.64 19.92 2.61
C ARG A 34 -26.70 20.96 1.98
N GLY A 35 -25.39 20.82 2.22
CA GLY A 35 -24.36 21.63 1.55
C GLY A 35 -23.22 22.15 2.42
N GLY A 36 -23.30 22.01 3.76
CA GLY A 36 -22.29 22.49 4.70
C GLY A 36 -21.05 21.61 4.87
N GLY A 37 -20.93 20.51 4.12
CA GLY A 37 -19.82 19.55 4.23
C GLY A 37 -20.03 18.48 5.32
N GLY A 38 -19.86 17.20 4.95
CA GLY A 38 -20.03 16.08 5.87
C GLY A 38 -18.93 15.98 6.94
N GLY A 39 -19.25 15.43 8.11
CA GLY A 39 -18.29 15.16 9.21
C GLY A 39 -18.30 16.15 10.39
N THR A 40 -19.07 17.25 10.30
CA THR A 40 -19.13 18.28 11.36
C THR A 40 -20.39 18.21 12.23
N PHE A 41 -21.53 17.81 11.65
CA PHE A 41 -22.85 17.99 12.28
C PHE A 41 -23.45 16.72 12.91
N GLY A 42 -22.74 15.59 12.78
CA GLY A 42 -23.19 14.27 13.22
C GLY A 42 -22.84 13.20 12.19
N VAL A 43 -23.09 11.93 12.53
CA VAL A 43 -22.84 10.78 11.63
C VAL A 43 -24.16 10.35 11.01
N ILE A 44 -24.22 10.26 9.68
CA ILE A 44 -25.42 9.79 8.97
C ILE A 44 -25.64 8.30 9.27
N ALA A 45 -26.87 7.92 9.62
CA ALA A 45 -27.16 6.64 10.26
C ALA A 45 -27.06 5.42 9.31
N SER A 46 -27.23 5.58 8.00
CA SER A 46 -27.09 4.47 7.05
C SER A 46 -25.68 3.86 7.08
N VAL A 47 -24.66 4.70 7.22
CA VAL A 47 -23.27 4.26 7.48
C VAL A 47 -23.13 3.75 8.91
N THR A 48 -23.77 4.43 9.86
CA THR A 48 -23.64 4.10 11.29
C THR A 48 -24.16 2.70 11.62
N ALA A 49 -25.26 2.24 10.98
CA ALA A 49 -25.80 0.91 11.18
C ALA A 49 -24.85 -0.18 10.67
N THR A 50 -24.34 -0.07 9.44
CA THR A 50 -23.34 -1.02 8.90
C THR A 50 -22.04 -0.99 9.70
N VAL A 51 -21.59 0.19 10.14
CA VAL A 51 -20.43 0.35 11.03
C VAL A 51 -20.66 -0.35 12.36
N LYS A 52 -21.85 -0.20 12.95
CA LYS A 52 -22.21 -0.86 14.20
C LYS A 52 -22.18 -2.38 14.06
N GLU A 53 -22.82 -2.94 13.04
CA GLU A 53 -22.84 -4.39 12.82
C GLU A 53 -21.43 -4.95 12.58
N LEU A 54 -20.59 -4.24 11.80
CA LEU A 54 -19.18 -4.61 11.65
C LEU A 54 -18.43 -4.62 12.98
N HIS A 55 -18.53 -3.55 13.77
CA HIS A 55 -17.80 -3.46 15.05
C HIS A 55 -18.31 -4.45 16.09
N ALA A 56 -19.59 -4.82 16.03
CA ALA A 56 -20.15 -5.88 16.88
C ALA A 56 -19.58 -7.27 16.55
N ALA A 57 -19.24 -7.53 15.29
CA ALA A 57 -18.63 -8.78 14.85
C ALA A 57 -17.10 -8.87 15.11
N LEU A 58 -16.41 -7.74 15.29
CA LEU A 58 -14.94 -7.71 15.42
C LEU A 58 -14.39 -8.62 16.56
N PRO A 59 -14.97 -8.66 17.77
CA PRO A 59 -14.44 -9.52 18.83
C PRO A 59 -14.45 -11.00 18.46
N GLU A 60 -15.57 -11.50 17.96
CA GLU A 60 -15.70 -12.91 17.54
C GLU A 60 -14.78 -13.24 16.37
N LEU A 61 -14.64 -12.32 15.40
CA LEU A 61 -13.69 -12.48 14.29
C LEU A 61 -12.25 -12.53 14.80
N SER A 62 -11.87 -11.63 15.70
CA SER A 62 -10.52 -11.57 16.29
C SER A 62 -10.21 -12.81 17.12
N ASP A 63 -11.16 -13.28 17.94
CA ASP A 63 -11.01 -14.49 18.76
C ASP A 63 -10.81 -15.75 17.89
N ASN A 64 -11.28 -15.70 16.64
CA ASN A 64 -11.09 -16.73 15.62
C ASN A 64 -9.95 -16.42 14.63
N GLY A 65 -9.01 -15.55 15.02
CA GLY A 65 -7.76 -15.33 14.29
C GLY A 65 -7.81 -14.30 13.16
N ALA A 66 -8.91 -13.54 13.02
CA ALA A 66 -8.96 -12.43 12.08
C ALA A 66 -8.03 -11.29 12.52
N ALA A 67 -7.13 -10.88 11.63
CA ALA A 67 -6.33 -9.67 11.79
C ALA A 67 -6.30 -8.89 10.48
N GLY A 68 -6.34 -7.55 10.52
CA GLY A 68 -6.24 -6.76 9.31
C GLY A 68 -6.82 -5.36 9.47
N TYR A 69 -7.39 -4.84 8.39
CA TYR A 69 -7.80 -3.45 8.28
C TYR A 69 -9.22 -3.34 7.74
N TYR A 70 -9.93 -2.28 8.17
CA TYR A 70 -11.14 -1.83 7.51
C TYR A 70 -11.07 -0.32 7.26
N PHE A 71 -11.65 0.11 6.15
CA PHE A 71 -11.68 1.50 5.71
C PHE A 71 -13.13 1.92 5.53
N ILE A 72 -13.50 3.04 6.13
CA ILE A 72 -14.83 3.64 5.98
C ILE A 72 -14.66 4.88 5.11
N SER A 73 -15.27 4.88 3.94
CA SER A 73 -15.34 6.03 3.04
C SER A 73 -16.77 6.56 3.04
N PRO A 74 -17.06 7.65 3.77
CA PRO A 74 -18.41 8.21 3.83
C PRO A 74 -18.91 8.71 2.47
N GLN A 75 -18.00 9.02 1.54
CA GLN A 75 -18.33 9.57 0.23
C GLN A 75 -17.36 9.02 -0.84
N SER A 76 -17.80 8.02 -1.60
CA SER A 76 -17.07 7.54 -2.77
C SER A 76 -17.33 8.45 -3.99
N PRO A 77 -16.39 8.62 -4.94
CA PRO A 77 -16.62 9.38 -6.17
C PRO A 77 -17.91 8.94 -6.86
N SER A 78 -18.71 9.92 -7.30
CA SER A 78 -19.98 9.69 -7.97
C SER A 78 -19.83 8.73 -9.15
N LEU A 79 -20.48 7.57 -9.08
CA LEU A 79 -20.69 6.73 -10.26
C LEU A 79 -21.85 7.30 -11.04
N SER A 80 -21.68 7.46 -12.36
CA SER A 80 -22.79 7.81 -13.26
C SER A 80 -23.90 6.78 -13.04
N ASP A 81 -25.09 7.26 -12.65
CA ASP A 81 -26.34 6.52 -12.41
C ASP A 81 -26.64 6.09 -10.95
N ILE A 82 -25.65 6.02 -10.05
CA ILE A 82 -25.86 5.57 -8.66
C ILE A 82 -25.59 6.69 -7.63
N GLY A 83 -24.98 7.79 -8.07
CA GLY A 83 -24.61 8.90 -7.21
C GLY A 83 -23.41 8.55 -6.31
N SER A 84 -23.28 9.24 -5.18
CA SER A 84 -22.25 8.94 -4.19
C SER A 84 -22.78 7.93 -3.18
N ILE A 85 -22.04 6.83 -3.03
CA ILE A 85 -22.30 5.81 -2.02
C ILE A 85 -21.25 5.89 -0.92
N SER A 86 -21.64 5.56 0.30
CA SER A 86 -20.70 5.29 1.38
C SER A 86 -20.24 3.84 1.29
N THR A 87 -18.96 3.59 1.48
CA THR A 87 -18.39 2.23 1.40
C THR A 87 -17.64 1.89 2.68
N ILE A 88 -17.76 0.62 3.08
CA ILE A 88 -16.86 0.02 4.06
C ILE A 88 -16.12 -1.11 3.35
N THR A 89 -14.79 -1.02 3.30
CA THR A 89 -13.93 -2.05 2.73
C THR A 89 -13.19 -2.73 3.86
N VAL A 90 -13.38 -4.05 3.98
CA VAL A 90 -12.75 -4.86 5.02
C VAL A 90 -11.76 -5.81 4.37
N ALA A 91 -10.55 -5.88 4.92
CA ALA A 91 -9.49 -6.78 4.50
C ALA A 91 -8.91 -7.45 5.76
N PHE A 92 -9.40 -8.65 6.05
CA PHE A 92 -8.90 -9.49 7.13
C PHE A 92 -8.10 -10.67 6.59
N MET A 93 -7.11 -11.07 7.37
CA MET A 93 -6.23 -12.20 7.17
C MET A 93 -6.46 -13.15 8.34
N PHE A 94 -6.61 -14.43 8.04
CA PHE A 94 -6.73 -15.50 9.03
C PHE A 94 -5.46 -16.35 8.90
N ALA A 95 -4.47 -16.04 9.74
CA ALA A 95 -3.20 -16.77 9.70
C ALA A 95 -3.42 -18.25 10.03
N ASP A 96 -2.70 -19.14 9.34
CA ASP A 96 -2.78 -20.59 9.51
C ASP A 96 -4.17 -21.20 9.26
N GLN A 97 -5.06 -20.49 8.56
CA GLN A 97 -6.38 -20.98 8.18
C GLN A 97 -6.49 -21.19 6.68
N GLU A 98 -6.54 -22.46 6.26
CA GLU A 98 -6.65 -22.86 4.85
C GLU A 98 -8.08 -23.27 4.46
N ASP A 99 -8.97 -23.47 5.44
CA ASP A 99 -10.37 -23.80 5.20
C ASP A 99 -11.18 -22.54 4.88
N GLN A 100 -11.35 -22.26 3.59
CA GLN A 100 -12.17 -21.16 3.10
C GLN A 100 -13.62 -21.25 3.59
N ALA A 101 -14.21 -22.44 3.68
CA ALA A 101 -15.59 -22.60 4.12
C ALA A 101 -15.75 -22.26 5.61
N ALA A 102 -14.74 -22.57 6.43
CA ALA A 102 -14.72 -22.17 7.83
C ALA A 102 -14.69 -20.64 8.00
N VAL A 103 -13.86 -19.93 7.20
CA VAL A 103 -13.80 -18.46 7.21
C VAL A 103 -15.10 -17.84 6.69
N GLU A 104 -15.66 -18.38 5.61
CA GLU A 104 -16.94 -17.91 5.07
C GLU A 104 -18.07 -18.09 6.08
N HIS A 105 -18.14 -19.25 6.75
CA HIS A 105 -19.12 -19.51 7.82
C HIS A 105 -18.97 -18.51 8.97
N LEU A 106 -17.73 -18.17 9.35
CA LEU A 106 -17.47 -17.17 10.40
C LEU A 106 -17.93 -15.76 10.00
N LEU A 107 -17.91 -15.42 8.71
CA LEU A 107 -18.38 -14.13 8.19
C LEU A 107 -19.90 -14.08 7.97
N GLN A 108 -20.59 -15.22 7.92
CA GLN A 108 -22.04 -15.29 7.66
C GLN A 108 -22.90 -14.46 8.63
N PRO A 109 -22.66 -14.46 9.96
CA PRO A 109 -23.46 -13.66 10.88
C PRO A 109 -23.40 -12.17 10.57
N LEU A 110 -22.22 -11.66 10.22
CA LEU A 110 -22.03 -10.27 9.81
C LEU A 110 -22.74 -9.97 8.49
N ALA A 111 -22.59 -10.85 7.49
CA ALA A 111 -23.27 -10.68 6.21
C ALA A 111 -24.80 -10.65 6.37
N ALA A 112 -25.35 -11.59 7.13
CA ALA A 112 -26.78 -11.65 7.42
C ALA A 112 -27.28 -10.46 8.24
N ALA A 113 -26.45 -9.88 9.12
CA ALA A 113 -26.78 -8.65 9.84
C ALA A 113 -26.85 -7.44 8.90
N ILE A 114 -25.91 -7.34 7.95
CA ILE A 114 -25.88 -6.25 6.96
C ILE A 114 -27.02 -6.38 5.94
N GLU A 115 -27.35 -7.58 5.49
CA GLU A 115 -28.48 -7.82 4.56
C GLU A 115 -29.84 -7.43 5.13
N LYS A 116 -29.99 -7.41 6.47
CA LYS A 116 -31.20 -6.95 7.15
C LYS A 116 -31.33 -5.42 7.18
N LEU A 117 -30.26 -4.69 6.87
CA LEU A 117 -30.29 -3.23 6.82
C LEU A 117 -30.87 -2.77 5.48
N ASN A 118 -31.82 -1.85 5.52
CA ASN A 118 -32.35 -1.23 4.31
C ASN A 118 -31.23 -0.42 3.62
N ASN A 119 -31.10 -0.57 2.29
CA ASN A 119 -30.13 0.16 1.46
C ASN A 119 -28.65 -0.13 1.77
N ALA A 120 -28.33 -1.29 2.36
CA ALA A 120 -26.97 -1.79 2.46
C ALA A 120 -26.78 -3.01 1.55
N THR A 121 -25.58 -3.18 1.01
CA THR A 121 -25.20 -4.36 0.24
C THR A 121 -23.82 -4.79 0.70
N ILE A 122 -23.64 -6.09 0.89
CA ILE A 122 -22.35 -6.69 1.19
C ILE A 122 -21.94 -7.62 0.06
N SER A 123 -20.66 -7.56 -0.29
CA SER A 123 -20.00 -8.54 -1.15
C SER A 123 -18.79 -9.07 -0.39
N THR A 124 -18.75 -10.38 -0.17
CA THR A 124 -17.63 -11.06 0.46
C THR A 124 -16.88 -11.89 -0.57
N PHE A 125 -15.57 -11.97 -0.42
CA PHE A 125 -14.73 -12.84 -1.21
C PHE A 125 -13.56 -13.30 -0.35
N THR A 126 -13.31 -14.61 -0.35
CA THR A 126 -12.25 -15.24 0.42
C THR A 126 -11.25 -15.87 -0.54
N LEU A 127 -9.97 -15.72 -0.23
CA LEU A 127 -8.87 -16.36 -0.95
C LEU A 127 -7.96 -17.05 0.05
N VAL A 128 -7.61 -18.30 -0.25
CA VAL A 128 -6.53 -18.99 0.46
C VAL A 128 -5.21 -18.58 -0.18
N SER A 129 -4.36 -17.90 0.59
CA SER A 129 -2.96 -17.69 0.22
C SER A 129 -2.14 -18.82 0.85
N PRO A 130 -1.25 -19.49 0.12
CA PRO A 130 -0.39 -20.50 0.72
C PRO A 130 0.45 -19.89 1.85
N ASN A 131 0.24 -20.36 3.09
CA ASN A 131 0.84 -19.86 4.34
C ASN A 131 2.37 -20.03 4.42
N ASN A 132 2.95 -20.72 3.46
CA ASN A 132 4.34 -21.10 3.41
C ASN A 132 5.00 -20.58 2.14
N GLN A 133 4.81 -19.31 1.79
CA GLN A 133 5.59 -18.68 0.73
C GLN A 133 6.51 -17.59 1.27
N GLN A 134 7.77 -17.68 0.91
CA GLN A 134 8.69 -16.56 0.98
C GLN A 134 8.70 -15.85 -0.36
N PHE A 135 9.10 -14.58 -0.35
CA PHE A 135 9.31 -13.83 -1.58
C PHE A 135 10.53 -12.92 -1.47
N THR A 136 11.08 -12.57 -2.62
CA THR A 136 12.06 -11.48 -2.76
C THR A 136 11.64 -10.55 -3.87
N ILE A 137 12.05 -9.29 -3.78
CA ILE A 137 11.66 -8.22 -4.70
C ILE A 137 12.93 -7.56 -5.24
N GLY A 138 12.98 -7.38 -6.55
CA GLY A 138 13.87 -6.43 -7.20
C GLY A 138 13.07 -5.23 -7.71
N SER A 139 13.72 -4.07 -7.84
CA SER A 139 13.03 -2.90 -8.38
C SER A 139 13.93 -1.86 -9.02
N CYS A 140 13.32 -1.04 -9.86
CA CYS A 140 13.96 0.09 -10.52
C CYS A 140 12.95 1.23 -10.73
N LEU A 141 13.39 2.46 -10.53
CA LEU A 141 12.67 3.65 -10.98
C LEU A 141 12.90 3.83 -12.48
N ILE A 142 11.86 4.24 -13.20
CA ILE A 142 11.94 4.55 -14.63
C ILE A 142 11.48 6.00 -14.84
N SER A 143 12.27 6.79 -15.56
CA SER A 143 11.99 8.20 -15.79
C SER A 143 10.88 8.43 -16.80
N ARG A 144 10.24 9.60 -16.69
CA ARG A 144 9.31 10.06 -17.74
C ARG A 144 10.01 10.19 -19.08
N ASP A 145 11.21 10.77 -19.09
CA ASP A 145 11.96 11.09 -20.31
C ASP A 145 12.32 9.82 -21.08
N PHE A 146 12.71 8.76 -20.37
CA PHE A 146 12.91 7.45 -20.97
C PHE A 146 11.62 6.91 -21.60
N LEU A 147 10.49 6.92 -20.88
CA LEU A 147 9.22 6.38 -21.39
C LEU A 147 8.67 7.11 -22.61
N VAL A 148 8.95 8.41 -22.77
CA VAL A 148 8.49 9.20 -23.92
C VAL A 148 9.54 9.32 -25.03
N SER A 149 10.73 8.74 -24.84
CA SER A 149 11.75 8.67 -25.88
C SER A 149 11.31 7.76 -27.03
N SER A 150 11.93 7.94 -28.21
CA SER A 150 11.55 7.24 -29.44
C SER A 150 11.63 5.71 -29.34
N ASP A 151 12.53 5.18 -28.50
CA ASP A 151 12.82 3.75 -28.35
C ASP A 151 12.63 3.22 -26.92
N GLY A 152 12.33 4.08 -25.94
CA GLY A 152 12.25 3.70 -24.53
C GLY A 152 11.18 2.65 -24.23
N LEU A 153 9.99 2.75 -24.84
CA LEU A 153 8.94 1.73 -24.66
C LEU A 153 9.34 0.38 -25.26
N ALA A 154 10.03 0.37 -26.40
CA ALA A 154 10.51 -0.85 -27.03
C ALA A 154 11.59 -1.52 -26.17
N LYS A 155 12.56 -0.73 -25.67
CA LYS A 155 13.60 -1.20 -24.74
C LYS A 155 13.03 -1.70 -23.42
N LEU A 156 11.99 -1.05 -22.89
CA LEU A 156 11.32 -1.49 -21.67
C LEU A 156 10.61 -2.84 -21.90
N SER A 157 9.91 -2.99 -23.02
CA SER A 157 9.26 -4.24 -23.38
C SER A 157 10.27 -5.39 -23.53
N GLU A 158 11.41 -5.12 -24.16
CA GLU A 158 12.52 -6.07 -24.26
C GLU A 158 13.13 -6.42 -22.89
N ALA A 159 13.31 -5.43 -22.01
CA ALA A 159 13.79 -5.70 -20.65
C ALA A 159 12.79 -6.58 -19.87
N LEU A 160 11.49 -6.28 -19.97
CA LEU A 160 10.44 -7.07 -19.32
C LEU A 160 10.39 -8.51 -19.83
N SER A 161 10.59 -8.74 -21.14
CA SER A 161 10.58 -10.10 -21.72
C SER A 161 11.79 -10.95 -21.33
N ARG A 162 12.87 -10.32 -20.86
CA ARG A 162 14.09 -10.98 -20.38
C ARG A 162 14.03 -11.36 -18.90
N ILE A 163 13.02 -10.90 -18.16
CA ILE A 163 12.80 -11.32 -16.78
C ILE A 163 12.27 -12.74 -16.80
N GLU A 164 12.97 -13.63 -16.10
CA GLU A 164 12.58 -15.03 -16.01
C GLU A 164 11.20 -15.15 -15.34
N SER A 165 10.25 -15.79 -16.02
CA SER A 165 8.93 -16.04 -15.44
C SER A 165 8.97 -17.32 -14.62
N LEU A 166 9.49 -17.26 -13.40
CA LEU A 166 9.35 -18.34 -12.41
C LEU A 166 7.88 -18.48 -11.97
N SER A 167 7.46 -19.66 -11.51
CA SER A 167 6.13 -19.82 -10.92
C SER A 167 5.98 -18.88 -9.72
N GLY A 168 4.89 -18.10 -9.67
CA GLY A 168 4.68 -17.09 -8.63
C GLY A 168 5.33 -15.73 -8.91
N SER A 169 5.93 -15.52 -10.09
CA SER A 169 6.49 -14.22 -10.47
C SER A 169 5.41 -13.16 -10.63
N VAL A 170 5.62 -11.99 -10.01
CA VAL A 170 4.74 -10.83 -10.19
C VAL A 170 5.55 -9.63 -10.64
N LEU A 171 5.14 -9.06 -11.78
CA LEU A 171 5.59 -7.76 -12.27
C LEU A 171 4.54 -6.70 -11.91
N THR A 172 4.96 -5.60 -11.28
CA THR A 172 4.07 -4.52 -10.89
C THR A 172 4.64 -3.17 -11.30
N GLY A 173 3.86 -2.41 -12.07
CA GLY A 173 4.15 -1.01 -12.37
C GLY A 173 3.39 -0.09 -11.44
N HIS A 174 4.10 0.80 -10.76
CA HIS A 174 3.51 1.79 -9.85
C HIS A 174 3.64 3.19 -10.46
N LEU A 175 2.53 3.80 -10.88
CA LEU A 175 2.50 5.19 -11.34
C LEU A 175 2.47 6.15 -10.13
N VAL A 176 3.63 6.32 -9.48
CA VAL A 176 3.75 7.05 -8.21
C VAL A 176 4.75 8.22 -8.26
N GLY A 177 5.44 8.40 -9.39
CA GLY A 177 6.30 9.55 -9.67
C GLY A 177 5.57 10.67 -10.41
N GLY A 178 6.31 11.54 -11.09
CA GLY A 178 5.73 12.62 -11.90
C GLY A 178 5.03 13.71 -11.07
N GLY A 179 4.15 14.48 -11.73
CA GLY A 179 3.23 15.41 -11.08
C GLY A 179 3.86 16.30 -10.01
N GLN A 180 3.32 16.25 -8.79
CA GLN A 180 3.81 17.06 -7.67
C GLN A 180 5.21 16.64 -7.19
N VAL A 181 5.58 15.36 -7.34
CA VAL A 181 6.91 14.86 -6.95
C VAL A 181 8.01 15.58 -7.74
N VAL A 182 7.79 15.80 -9.04
CA VAL A 182 8.69 16.56 -9.92
C VAL A 182 8.62 18.06 -9.61
N LYS A 183 7.42 18.62 -9.41
CA LYS A 183 7.23 20.05 -9.09
C LYS A 183 7.89 20.48 -7.77
N ASN A 184 8.14 19.54 -6.87
CA ASN A 184 8.84 19.75 -5.60
C ASN A 184 10.37 19.83 -5.76
N ALA A 185 10.93 19.46 -6.92
CA ALA A 185 12.37 19.57 -7.18
C ALA A 185 12.83 21.03 -7.02
N GLY A 186 13.90 21.23 -6.24
CA GLY A 186 14.44 22.57 -5.94
C GLY A 186 13.56 23.44 -5.03
N LYS A 187 12.41 22.94 -4.56
CA LYS A 187 11.49 23.66 -3.65
C LYS A 187 11.39 23.01 -2.29
N VAL A 188 11.45 21.68 -2.25
CA VAL A 188 11.39 20.90 -1.01
C VAL A 188 12.76 20.26 -0.80
N ASP A 189 13.42 20.67 0.28
CA ASP A 189 14.65 20.07 0.74
C ASP A 189 14.33 18.79 1.54
N SER A 190 14.71 17.64 1.01
CA SER A 190 14.49 16.35 1.66
C SER A 190 15.54 15.32 1.26
N ALA A 191 15.75 14.33 2.11
CA ALA A 191 16.68 13.21 1.86
C ALA A 191 16.21 12.21 0.80
N LEU A 192 15.08 12.48 0.12
CA LEU A 192 14.52 11.61 -0.90
C LEU A 192 15.54 11.37 -2.02
N ASN A 193 15.65 10.14 -2.51
CA ASN A 193 16.46 9.84 -3.69
C ASN A 193 16.12 10.81 -4.83
N LEU A 194 17.13 11.52 -5.35
CA LEU A 194 16.94 12.52 -6.40
C LEU A 194 16.35 11.93 -7.69
N ALA A 195 16.52 10.62 -7.94
CA ALA A 195 15.88 9.92 -9.06
C ALA A 195 14.35 10.05 -9.04
N TRP A 196 13.71 10.19 -7.87
CA TRP A 196 12.27 10.44 -7.77
C TRP A 196 11.83 11.75 -8.43
N ARG A 197 12.73 12.73 -8.58
CA ARG A 197 12.44 13.99 -9.27
C ARG A 197 12.38 13.84 -10.79
N LYS A 198 12.77 12.68 -11.32
CA LYS A 198 12.71 12.33 -12.76
C LYS A 198 11.80 11.12 -13.03
N ALA A 199 11.66 10.24 -12.05
CA ALA A 199 10.85 9.02 -12.12
C ALA A 199 9.38 9.33 -12.43
N LEU A 200 8.76 8.52 -13.29
CA LEU A 200 7.32 8.48 -13.49
C LEU A 200 6.73 7.21 -12.89
N THR A 201 7.36 6.06 -13.17
CA THR A 201 6.91 4.76 -12.69
C THR A 201 8.00 4.06 -11.89
N HIS A 202 7.58 3.27 -10.91
CA HIS A 202 8.43 2.36 -10.16
C HIS A 202 8.03 0.92 -10.52
N ILE A 203 8.96 0.17 -11.12
CA ILE A 203 8.72 -1.21 -11.52
C ILE A 203 9.31 -2.12 -10.45
N THR A 204 8.50 -3.03 -9.93
CA THR A 204 8.95 -4.13 -9.09
C THR A 204 8.73 -5.45 -9.81
N PHE A 205 9.66 -6.37 -9.61
CA PHE A 205 9.50 -7.76 -9.98
C PHE A 205 9.79 -8.59 -8.74
N SER A 206 8.95 -9.58 -8.50
CA SER A 206 9.06 -10.43 -7.32
C SER A 206 8.96 -11.88 -7.70
N TYR A 207 9.68 -12.71 -6.95
CA TYR A 207 9.62 -14.17 -7.04
C TYR A 207 9.17 -14.69 -5.69
N SER A 208 8.27 -15.67 -5.70
CA SER A 208 7.90 -16.40 -4.50
C SER A 208 8.30 -17.87 -4.59
N TRP A 209 8.55 -18.48 -3.44
CA TRP A 209 8.89 -19.90 -3.33
C TRP A 209 8.34 -20.47 -2.01
N PRO A 210 8.10 -21.79 -1.94
CA PRO A 210 7.70 -22.43 -0.69
C PRO A 210 8.74 -22.22 0.42
N SER A 211 8.31 -22.02 1.67
CA SER A 211 9.21 -21.89 2.83
C SER A 211 10.05 -23.14 3.08
N SER A 212 9.62 -24.30 2.55
CA SER A 212 10.34 -25.57 2.57
C SER A 212 11.47 -25.68 1.54
N THR A 213 11.60 -24.72 0.61
CA THR A 213 12.67 -24.71 -0.40
C THR A 213 14.04 -24.72 0.28
N PRO A 214 14.97 -25.60 -0.09
CA PRO A 214 16.31 -25.63 0.50
C PRO A 214 17.06 -24.30 0.34
N PHE A 215 17.82 -23.87 1.36
CA PHE A 215 18.54 -22.58 1.33
C PHE A 215 19.40 -22.37 0.08
N HIS A 216 20.05 -23.42 -0.43
CA HIS A 216 20.88 -23.31 -1.64
C HIS A 216 20.07 -22.97 -2.90
N ASP A 217 18.79 -23.35 -2.96
CA ASP A 217 17.89 -22.99 -4.05
C ASP A 217 17.29 -21.59 -3.83
N GLN A 218 17.00 -21.21 -2.58
CA GLN A 218 16.62 -19.83 -2.25
C GLN A 218 17.71 -18.83 -2.67
N GLN A 219 18.97 -19.18 -2.43
CA GLN A 219 20.13 -18.38 -2.80
C GLN A 219 20.19 -18.11 -4.32
N LYS A 220 19.85 -19.10 -5.16
CA LYS A 220 19.77 -18.91 -6.61
C LYS A 220 18.71 -17.89 -7.00
N VAL A 221 17.60 -17.81 -6.27
CA VAL A 221 16.55 -16.81 -6.51
C VAL A 221 17.05 -15.41 -6.17
N TYR A 222 17.75 -15.24 -5.04
CA TYR A 222 18.38 -13.97 -4.68
C TYR A 222 19.43 -13.56 -5.74
N GLU A 223 20.32 -14.47 -6.12
CA GLU A 223 21.32 -14.24 -7.15
C GLU A 223 20.70 -13.87 -8.50
N ASN A 224 19.56 -14.48 -8.87
CA ASN A 224 18.85 -14.12 -10.10
C ASN A 224 18.30 -12.68 -10.04
N ILE A 225 17.72 -12.25 -8.91
CA ILE A 225 17.31 -10.85 -8.74
C ILE A 225 18.53 -9.92 -8.83
N THR A 226 19.57 -10.18 -8.05
CA THR A 226 20.72 -9.28 -7.89
C THR A 226 21.58 -9.21 -9.14
N ASN A 227 21.84 -10.34 -9.79
CA ASN A 227 22.81 -10.44 -10.88
C ASN A 227 22.19 -10.44 -12.28
N VAL A 228 20.87 -10.64 -12.40
CA VAL A 228 20.17 -10.67 -13.70
C VAL A 228 19.05 -9.64 -13.76
N GLY A 229 18.04 -9.76 -12.89
CA GLY A 229 16.84 -8.92 -12.94
C GLY A 229 17.12 -7.44 -12.74
N VAL A 230 17.82 -7.08 -11.65
CA VAL A 230 18.16 -5.68 -11.34
C VAL A 230 19.05 -5.09 -12.45
N PRO A 231 20.13 -5.75 -12.91
CA PRO A 231 20.94 -5.26 -14.02
C PRO A 231 20.18 -4.99 -15.32
N ILE A 232 19.22 -5.85 -15.70
CA ILE A 232 18.38 -5.66 -16.90
C ILE A 232 17.68 -4.29 -16.85
N PHE A 233 17.01 -3.97 -15.74
CA PHE A 233 16.31 -2.68 -15.62
C PHE A 233 17.28 -1.50 -15.43
N ARG A 234 18.41 -1.70 -14.74
CA ARG A 234 19.43 -0.66 -14.57
C ARG A 234 20.07 -0.25 -15.89
N ALA A 235 20.17 -1.16 -16.84
CA ALA A 235 20.71 -0.89 -18.17
C ALA A 235 19.82 0.03 -19.04
N LEU A 236 18.55 0.20 -18.68
CA LEU A 236 17.63 1.09 -19.40
C LEU A 236 18.05 2.57 -19.27
N GLU A 237 18.49 2.95 -18.06
CA GLU A 237 18.91 4.32 -17.73
C GLU A 237 20.18 4.31 -16.87
N PRO A 238 21.34 3.94 -17.43
CA PRO A 238 22.56 3.65 -16.67
C PRO A 238 22.99 4.84 -15.80
N GLY A 239 23.17 4.58 -14.50
CA GLY A 239 23.65 5.55 -13.52
C GLY A 239 22.66 6.67 -13.15
N GLN A 240 21.51 6.77 -13.81
CA GLN A 240 20.57 7.87 -13.59
C GLN A 240 19.48 7.56 -12.58
N MET A 241 18.91 6.35 -12.68
CA MET A 241 17.78 5.98 -11.85
C MET A 241 18.23 5.34 -10.53
N GLY A 242 17.28 5.05 -9.65
CA GLY A 242 17.51 4.38 -8.37
C GLY A 242 16.47 3.29 -8.13
N ALA A 243 16.33 2.88 -6.88
CA ALA A 243 15.30 1.98 -6.41
C ALA A 243 14.61 2.58 -5.18
N TYR A 244 13.42 2.07 -4.88
CA TYR A 244 12.71 2.43 -3.65
C TYR A 244 13.11 1.47 -2.54
N LEU A 245 13.80 1.98 -1.51
CA LEU A 245 14.40 1.17 -0.45
C LEU A 245 13.42 0.19 0.22
N ASN A 246 12.14 0.56 0.37
CA ASN A 246 11.14 -0.29 1.01
C ASN A 246 10.64 -1.45 0.11
N LYS A 247 11.00 -1.46 -1.17
CA LYS A 247 10.62 -2.48 -2.15
C LYS A 247 11.78 -2.70 -3.12
N ALA A 248 12.94 -3.14 -2.63
CA ALA A 248 14.14 -3.32 -3.42
C ALA A 248 14.87 -4.61 -3.04
N ASP A 249 15.88 -4.93 -3.86
CA ASP A 249 16.75 -6.08 -3.65
C ASP A 249 17.58 -5.93 -2.36
N SER A 250 17.34 -6.85 -1.43
CA SER A 250 17.96 -6.89 -0.11
C SER A 250 19.43 -7.36 -0.11
N HIS A 251 19.93 -7.89 -1.23
CA HIS A 251 21.31 -8.42 -1.36
C HIS A 251 22.20 -7.53 -2.24
N LYS A 252 21.72 -6.34 -2.58
CA LYS A 252 22.41 -5.37 -3.42
C LYS A 252 23.61 -4.74 -2.73
N SER A 253 24.77 -4.76 -3.40
CA SER A 253 26.02 -4.18 -2.90
C SER A 253 26.15 -2.67 -3.13
N ASP A 254 25.52 -2.09 -4.16
CA ASP A 254 25.49 -0.64 -4.44
C ASP A 254 24.25 0.07 -3.87
N PHE A 255 23.79 -0.37 -2.68
CA PHE A 255 22.56 0.13 -2.07
C PHE A 255 22.58 1.64 -1.81
N GLN A 256 23.75 2.22 -1.48
CA GLN A 256 23.92 3.65 -1.25
C GLN A 256 23.49 4.47 -2.47
N GLN A 257 24.06 4.12 -3.63
CA GLN A 257 23.73 4.76 -4.89
C GLN A 257 22.28 4.47 -5.28
N SER A 258 21.81 3.25 -5.07
CA SER A 258 20.45 2.86 -5.45
C SER A 258 19.37 3.57 -4.64
N PHE A 259 19.56 3.77 -3.35
CA PHE A 259 18.52 4.27 -2.44
C PHE A 259 18.62 5.76 -2.17
N TRP A 260 19.83 6.35 -2.24
CA TRP A 260 20.02 7.75 -1.87
C TRP A 260 20.87 8.56 -2.86
N CYS A 261 21.55 7.92 -3.82
CA CYS A 261 22.44 8.60 -4.78
C CYS A 261 23.40 9.57 -4.05
N GLU A 262 23.48 10.82 -4.51
CA GLU A 262 24.36 11.86 -3.96
C GLU A 262 24.05 12.22 -2.49
N ASN A 263 22.81 12.00 -2.03
CA ASN A 263 22.42 12.30 -0.65
C ASN A 263 23.11 11.39 0.37
N TYR A 264 23.62 10.23 -0.04
CA TYR A 264 24.16 9.23 0.88
C TYR A 264 25.31 9.77 1.74
N LYS A 265 26.24 10.51 1.13
CA LYS A 265 27.40 11.08 1.84
C LYS A 265 26.97 11.94 3.01
N TRP A 266 25.93 12.76 2.82
CA TRP A 266 25.41 13.63 3.86
C TRP A 266 24.63 12.84 4.92
N LEU A 267 23.82 11.87 4.51
CA LEU A 267 23.12 10.97 5.43
C LEU A 267 24.08 10.22 6.35
N TYR A 268 25.20 9.73 5.83
CA TYR A 268 26.22 9.05 6.61
C TYR A 268 26.90 9.98 7.64
N VAL A 269 27.15 11.25 7.27
CA VAL A 269 27.64 12.26 8.23
C VAL A 269 26.62 12.52 9.35
N ILE A 270 25.34 12.65 9.01
CA ILE A 270 24.25 12.80 9.99
C ILE A 270 24.18 11.58 10.91
N LYS A 271 24.25 10.37 10.35
CA LYS A 271 24.24 9.11 11.09
C LYS A 271 25.35 9.08 12.13
N LYS A 272 26.60 9.38 11.75
CA LYS A 272 27.74 9.43 12.68
C LYS A 272 27.59 10.48 13.77
N ARG A 273 26.95 11.61 13.47
CA ARG A 273 26.70 12.68 14.45
C ARG A 273 25.68 12.27 15.51
N TRP A 274 24.57 11.67 15.08
CA TRP A 274 23.42 11.38 15.95
C TRP A 274 23.47 10.00 16.61
N ASP A 275 24.14 9.04 15.98
CA ASP A 275 24.37 7.70 16.51
C ASP A 275 25.86 7.39 16.52
N SER A 276 26.60 8.18 17.31
CA SER A 276 28.06 8.05 17.45
C SER A 276 28.49 6.71 18.05
N THR A 277 27.62 6.07 18.82
CA THR A 277 27.80 4.73 19.38
C THR A 277 27.45 3.62 18.40
N ARG A 278 26.88 3.95 17.24
CA ARG A 278 26.46 3.01 16.18
C ARG A 278 25.49 1.93 16.69
N LEU A 279 24.54 2.30 17.56
CA LEU A 279 23.60 1.38 18.17
C LEU A 279 22.53 0.89 17.18
N PHE A 280 22.09 1.75 16.26
CA PHE A 280 20.97 1.44 15.37
C PHE A 280 21.48 0.95 14.02
N ILE A 281 21.38 -0.35 13.77
CA ILE A 281 21.84 -0.97 12.53
C ILE A 281 20.64 -1.61 11.83
N SER A 282 20.61 -1.49 10.51
CA SER A 282 19.65 -2.15 9.65
C SER A 282 20.37 -2.59 8.38
N CYS A 283 20.04 -3.77 7.86
CA CYS A 283 20.62 -4.26 6.61
C CYS A 283 20.38 -3.23 5.49
N GLN A 284 21.44 -2.87 4.75
CA GLN A 284 21.45 -1.81 3.73
C GLN A 284 20.93 -0.44 4.21
N GLY A 285 20.98 -0.20 5.52
CA GLY A 285 20.71 1.10 6.13
C GLY A 285 21.89 2.06 5.97
N VAL A 286 21.67 3.34 6.23
CA VAL A 286 22.76 4.33 6.25
C VAL A 286 23.78 3.95 7.33
N GLY A 287 25.02 3.67 6.90
CA GLY A 287 26.13 3.27 7.75
C GLY A 287 26.19 1.78 8.08
N SER A 288 25.38 0.93 7.42
CA SER A 288 25.46 -0.52 7.60
C SER A 288 26.75 -1.12 7.05
N GLU A 289 27.44 -0.44 6.13
CA GLU A 289 28.73 -0.85 5.56
C GLU A 289 29.89 -0.82 6.57
N ASP A 290 29.69 -0.18 7.74
CA ASP A 290 30.64 -0.24 8.86
C ASP A 290 30.57 -1.61 9.59
N TRP A 291 29.68 -2.52 9.17
CA TRP A 291 29.37 -3.80 9.83
C TRP A 291 29.38 -4.96 8.84
N ASP A 292 29.58 -6.17 9.36
CA ASP A 292 29.44 -7.41 8.60
C ASP A 292 27.99 -7.63 8.16
N ASP A 293 27.76 -8.59 7.26
CA ASP A 293 26.43 -8.87 6.69
C ASP A 293 25.38 -9.23 7.77
N GLY A 294 25.83 -9.74 8.92
CA GLY A 294 24.98 -10.04 10.07
C GLY A 294 24.64 -8.82 10.93
N GLY A 295 25.32 -7.68 10.74
CA GLY A 295 25.21 -6.50 11.59
C GLY A 295 25.74 -6.72 13.02
N LEU A 296 26.62 -7.71 13.20
CA LEU A 296 27.12 -8.16 14.51
C LEU A 296 28.51 -7.63 14.82
N CYS A 297 29.40 -7.60 13.82
CA CYS A 297 30.79 -7.18 13.98
C CYS A 297 31.08 -5.95 13.13
N GLN A 298 31.87 -5.00 13.67
CA GLN A 298 32.35 -3.88 12.87
C GLN A 298 33.44 -4.35 11.89
N VAL A 299 33.36 -3.87 10.65
CA VAL A 299 34.38 -4.12 9.63
C VAL A 299 35.53 -3.13 9.87
N CYS A 300 36.71 -3.65 10.15
CA CYS A 300 37.93 -2.89 10.43
C CYS A 300 38.52 -2.23 9.17
#